data_AF-A0A929PED6-F1
#
_entry.id   AF-A0A929PED6-F1
#
_cell.length_a   1.000
_cell.length_b   1.000
_cell.length_c   1.000
_cell.angle_alpha   90.00
_cell.angle_beta   90.00
_cell.angle_gamma   90.00
#
_symmetry.space_group_name_H-M   'P 1'
#
loop_
_entity.id
_entity.type
_entity.pdbx_description
1 polymer ?
#
loop_
_entity_poly.entity_id
_entity_poly.type
_entity_poly.pdbx_seq_one_letter_code
_entity_poly.pdbx_strand_id
1 'polypeptide(L)'
;MTRKEPAIRDFYDLYHAVREIRLDSQNPDFLSMVRAKLKVPGNAPVDVSAERKLELDRQLGGQLRPVLRPADFARFNFDEAFELVCSIANALSA
;
A
#
# COMPACT_ATOMS: atom_id res chain seq x y z
N MET A 1 -6.38 7.82 17.66
CA MET A 1 -5.03 7.94 17.10
C MET A 1 -5.08 7.48 15.66
N THR A 2 -5.33 8.38 14.72
CA THR A 2 -5.31 8.09 13.28
C THR A 2 -4.27 9.01 12.67
N ARG A 3 -3.14 8.43 12.22
CA ARG A 3 -2.13 9.18 11.47
C ARG A 3 -2.73 9.54 10.11
N LYS A 4 -2.55 10.79 9.68
CA LYS A 4 -3.06 11.32 8.40
C LYS A 4 -2.05 11.20 7.26
N GLU A 5 -0.79 10.90 7.58
CA GLU A 5 0.28 10.78 6.60
C GLU A 5 0.31 9.37 6.01
N PRO A 6 0.64 9.22 4.72
CA PRO A 6 0.79 7.91 4.09
C PRO A 6 1.94 7.18 4.79
N ALA A 7 1.71 5.96 5.26
CA ALA A 7 2.76 5.19 5.90
C ALA A 7 3.31 4.17 4.90
N ILE A 8 4.61 4.25 4.60
CA ILE A 8 5.33 3.25 3.80
C ILE A 8 5.17 1.81 4.32
N ARG A 9 4.83 1.65 5.61
CA ARG A 9 4.52 0.36 6.23
C ARG A 9 3.28 -0.30 5.63
N ASP A 10 2.26 0.48 5.27
CA ASP A 10 1.04 -0.06 4.66
C ASP A 10 1.34 -0.70 3.29
N PHE A 11 2.28 -0.11 2.55
CA PHE A 11 2.78 -0.66 1.28
C PHE A 11 3.58 -1.95 1.50
N TYR A 12 4.40 -2.00 2.55
CA TYR A 12 5.10 -3.23 2.94
C TYR A 12 4.12 -4.34 3.32
N ASP A 13 3.13 -4.04 4.17
CA ASP A 13 2.15 -5.03 4.63
C ASP A 13 1.33 -5.58 3.47
N LEU A 14 0.90 -4.73 2.53
CA LEU A 14 0.17 -5.16 1.34
C LEU A 14 1.05 -6.02 0.42
N TYR A 15 2.28 -5.59 0.13
CA TYR A 15 3.23 -6.36 -0.67
C TYR A 15 3.50 -7.72 -0.05
N HIS A 16 3.73 -7.76 1.27
CA HIS A 16 3.95 -8.99 2.02
C HIS A 16 2.71 -9.90 1.99
N ALA A 17 1.50 -9.34 2.15
CA ALA A 17 0.26 -10.10 2.09
C ALA A 17 0.06 -10.75 0.72
N VAL A 18 0.32 -10.03 -0.37
CA VAL A 18 0.19 -10.57 -1.73
C VAL A 18 1.29 -11.59 -2.04
N ARG A 19 2.54 -11.33 -1.66
CA ARG A 19 3.68 -12.20 -2.00
C ARG A 19 3.78 -13.45 -1.12
N GLU A 20 3.67 -13.29 0.18
CA GLU A 20 3.97 -14.36 1.15
C GLU A 20 2.69 -15.07 1.62
N ILE A 21 1.62 -14.30 1.87
CA ILE A 21 0.32 -14.83 2.33
C ILE A 21 -0.57 -15.24 1.12
N ARG A 22 -0.14 -14.91 -0.11
CA ARG A 22 -0.86 -15.17 -1.37
C ARG A 22 -2.27 -14.56 -1.38
N LEU A 23 -2.41 -13.37 -0.79
CA LEU A 23 -3.62 -12.57 -0.95
C LEU A 23 -3.85 -12.28 -2.43
N ASP A 24 -5.01 -12.65 -2.94
CA ASP A 24 -5.45 -12.27 -4.27
C ASP A 24 -6.01 -10.84 -4.23
N SER A 25 -5.17 -9.86 -4.57
CA SER A 25 -5.55 -8.44 -4.60
C SER A 25 -6.57 -8.10 -5.69
N GLN A 26 -6.80 -9.01 -6.64
CA GLN A 26 -7.78 -8.84 -7.72
C GLN A 26 -9.07 -9.62 -7.45
N ASN A 27 -9.18 -10.25 -6.29
CA ASN A 27 -10.38 -10.95 -5.89
C ASN A 27 -11.59 -9.98 -5.82
N PRO A 28 -12.72 -10.28 -6.48
CA PRO A 28 -13.89 -9.40 -6.48
C PRO A 28 -14.46 -9.10 -5.09
N ASP A 29 -14.46 -10.07 -4.16
CA ASP A 29 -14.94 -9.90 -2.79
C ASP A 29 -14.01 -8.96 -2.01
N PHE A 30 -12.69 -9.10 -2.20
CA PHE A 30 -11.70 -8.19 -1.63
C PHE A 30 -11.89 -6.76 -2.14
N LEU A 31 -12.01 -6.58 -3.47
CA LEU A 31 -12.23 -5.27 -4.08
C LEU A 31 -13.55 -4.63 -3.63
N SER A 32 -14.62 -5.42 -3.48
CA SER A 32 -15.90 -4.97 -2.94
C SER A 32 -15.75 -4.45 -1.51
N MET A 33 -15.02 -5.17 -0.66
CA MET A 33 -14.72 -4.75 0.70
C MET A 33 -13.89 -3.46 0.74
N VAL A 34 -12.86 -3.34 -0.10
CA VAL A 34 -12.04 -2.11 -0.19
C VAL A 34 -12.89 -0.93 -0.64
N ARG A 35 -13.76 -1.11 -1.65
CA ARG A 35 -14.71 -0.09 -2.11
C ARG A 35 -15.64 0.35 -0.99
N ALA A 36 -16.18 -0.59 -0.21
CA ALA A 36 -17.01 -0.29 0.96
C ALA A 36 -16.24 0.48 2.03
N LYS A 37 -14.97 0.13 2.26
CA LYS A 37 -14.10 0.82 3.23
C LYS A 37 -13.80 2.26 2.83
N LEU A 38 -13.58 2.53 1.54
CA LEU A 38 -13.31 3.87 1.01
C LEU A 38 -14.54 4.78 1.03
N LYS A 39 -15.76 4.22 0.94
CA LYS A 39 -17.02 4.97 1.04
C LYS A 39 -17.28 5.55 2.43
N VAL A 40 -16.56 5.12 3.46
CA VAL A 40 -16.67 5.70 4.80
C VAL A 40 -16.23 7.17 4.74
N PRO A 41 -17.05 8.13 5.20
CA PRO A 41 -16.73 9.55 5.12
C PRO A 41 -15.49 9.90 5.97
N GLY A 42 -14.74 10.91 5.52
CA GLY A 42 -13.53 11.40 6.20
C GLY A 42 -12.22 10.86 5.63
N ASN A 43 -12.26 10.02 4.58
CA ASN A 43 -11.09 9.62 3.82
C ASN A 43 -10.82 10.62 2.68
N ALA A 44 -9.54 10.92 2.44
CA ALA A 44 -9.12 11.61 1.23
C ALA A 44 -9.34 10.71 0.00
N PRO A 45 -9.48 11.28 -1.21
CA PRO A 45 -9.47 10.51 -2.45
C PRO A 45 -8.23 9.61 -2.53
N VAL A 46 -8.38 8.47 -3.21
CA VAL A 46 -7.24 7.59 -3.53
C VAL A 46 -6.22 8.39 -4.34
N ASP A 47 -4.98 8.40 -3.87
CA ASP A 47 -3.89 9.15 -4.47
C ASP A 47 -2.71 8.21 -4.74
N VAL A 48 -2.51 7.93 -6.03
CA VAL A 48 -1.42 7.11 -6.58
C VAL A 48 -0.51 7.96 -7.48
N SER A 49 -0.42 9.26 -7.21
CA SER A 49 0.41 10.19 -7.98
C SER A 49 1.91 9.92 -7.82
N ALA A 50 2.71 10.42 -8.77
CA ALA A 50 4.16 10.38 -8.67
C ALA A 50 4.70 11.16 -7.45
N GLU A 51 4.03 12.25 -7.08
CA GLU A 51 4.37 13.02 -5.87
C GLU A 51 4.20 12.16 -4.62
N ARG A 52 3.10 11.39 -4.54
CA ARG A 52 2.87 10.43 -3.45
C ARG A 52 3.94 9.34 -3.42
N LYS A 53 4.35 8.83 -4.59
CA LYS A 53 5.44 7.84 -4.68
C LYS A 53 6.75 8.38 -4.12
N LEU A 54 7.12 9.62 -4.48
CA LEU A 54 8.33 10.28 -3.98
C LEU A 54 8.28 10.53 -2.47
N GLU A 55 7.12 10.88 -1.91
CA GLU A 55 6.94 11.03 -0.47
C GLU A 55 7.19 9.71 0.26
N LEU A 56 6.63 8.61 -0.24
CA LEU A 56 6.78 7.26 0.32
C LEU A 56 8.22 6.74 0.21
N ASP A 57 8.90 6.99 -0.90
CA ASP A 57 10.30 6.61 -1.11
C ASP A 57 11.22 7.18 -0.02
N ARG A 58 11.03 8.45 0.33
CA ARG A 58 11.78 9.12 1.42
C ARG A 58 11.56 8.44 2.78
N GLN A 59 10.44 7.77 2.97
CA GLN A 59 10.13 7.08 4.23
C GLN A 59 10.80 5.70 4.34
N LEU A 60 11.31 5.12 3.25
CA LEU A 60 11.95 3.79 3.26
C LEU A 60 13.08 3.71 4.29
N GLY A 61 14.00 4.67 4.24
CA GLY A 61 15.15 4.70 5.15
C GLY A 61 14.78 5.09 6.59
N GLY A 62 13.89 6.07 6.76
CA GLY A 62 13.59 6.66 8.06
C GLY A 62 12.48 5.97 8.86
N GLN A 63 11.51 5.37 8.18
CA GLN A 63 10.29 4.85 8.83
C GLN A 63 10.08 3.34 8.62
N LEU A 64 10.62 2.76 7.55
CA LEU A 64 10.50 1.33 7.26
C LEU A 64 11.73 0.54 7.72
N ARG A 65 12.95 0.94 7.33
CA ARG A 65 14.19 0.22 7.67
C ARG A 65 14.38 -0.04 9.18
N PRO A 66 14.06 0.90 10.10
CA PRO A 66 14.27 0.65 11.54
C PRO A 66 13.33 -0.39 12.15
N VAL A 67 12.21 -0.69 11.49
CA VAL A 67 11.17 -1.58 12.04
C VAL A 67 11.18 -2.98 11.41
N LEU A 68 11.93 -3.17 10.32
CA LEU A 68 12.06 -4.46 9.64
C LEU A 68 13.40 -5.12 9.97
N ARG A 69 13.41 -6.46 9.89
CA ARG A 69 14.68 -7.20 9.91
C ARG A 69 15.44 -6.90 8.61
N PRO A 70 16.79 -6.91 8.61
CA PRO A 70 17.57 -6.62 7.41
C PRO A 70 17.19 -7.48 6.19
N ALA A 71 16.89 -8.76 6.41
CA ALA A 71 16.47 -9.68 5.35
C ALA A 71 15.09 -9.33 4.77
N ASP A 72 14.15 -8.90 5.62
CA ASP A 72 12.80 -8.51 5.19
C ASP A 72 12.83 -7.19 4.42
N PHE A 73 13.62 -6.22 4.89
CA PHE A 73 13.85 -4.96 4.18
C PHE A 73 14.53 -5.19 2.81
N ALA A 74 15.49 -6.11 2.73
CA ALA A 74 16.17 -6.43 1.48
C ALA A 74 15.28 -7.14 0.45
N ARG A 75 14.22 -7.84 0.90
CA ARG A 75 13.24 -8.51 0.02
C ARG A 75 12.09 -7.60 -0.40
N PHE A 76 11.93 -6.45 0.25
CA PHE A 76 10.88 -5.51 -0.07
C PHE A 76 11.22 -4.75 -1.36
N ASN A 77 10.35 -4.88 -2.37
CA ASN A 77 10.43 -4.12 -3.60
C ASN A 77 9.37 -3.01 -3.57
N PHE A 78 9.80 -1.77 -3.33
CA PHE A 78 8.89 -0.63 -3.23
C PHE A 78 8.19 -0.33 -4.56
N ASP A 79 8.89 -0.45 -5.69
CA ASP A 79 8.29 -0.22 -7.00
C ASP A 79 7.14 -1.20 -7.27
N GLU A 80 7.37 -2.49 -7.00
CA GLU A 80 6.30 -3.51 -7.13
C GLU A 80 5.15 -3.28 -6.16
N ALA A 81 5.45 -2.89 -4.92
CA ALA A 81 4.41 -2.56 -3.93
C ALA A 81 3.55 -1.38 -4.38
N PHE A 82 4.17 -0.36 -5.00
CA PHE A 82 3.45 0.79 -5.52
C PHE A 82 2.59 0.42 -6.73
N GLU A 83 3.13 -0.35 -7.69
CA GLU A 83 2.37 -0.85 -8.84
C GLU A 83 1.17 -1.72 -8.43
N LEU A 84 1.31 -2.53 -7.38
CA LEU A 84 0.21 -3.29 -6.80
C LEU A 84 -0.93 -2.38 -6.32
N VAL A 85 -0.61 -1.30 -5.62
CA VAL A 85 -1.61 -0.32 -5.17
C VAL A 85 -2.25 0.40 -6.37
N CYS A 86 -1.46 0.79 -7.39
CA CYS A 86 -1.99 1.36 -8.63
C CYS A 86 -2.98 0.41 -9.31
N SER A 87 -2.66 -0.89 -9.38
CA SER A 87 -3.53 -1.90 -9.96
C SER A 87 -4.85 -2.04 -9.19
N ILE A 88 -4.81 -2.05 -7.86
CA ILE A 88 -6.03 -2.05 -7.02
C ILE A 88 -6.83 -0.76 -7.25
N ALA A 89 -6.19 0.41 -7.25
CA ALA A 89 -6.86 1.69 -7.48
C ALA A 89 -7.58 1.74 -8.84
N ASN A 90 -6.94 1.20 -9.89
CA ASN A 90 -7.53 1.07 -11.21
C ASN A 90 -8.75 0.14 -11.22
N ALA A 91 -8.65 -1.03 -10.56
CA ALA A 91 -9.76 -1.97 -10.44
C ALA A 91 -10.96 -1.40 -9.66
N LEU A 92 -10.70 -0.50 -8.71
CA LEU A 92 -11.75 0.17 -7.95
C LEU A 92 -12.46 1.27 -8.74
N SER A 93 -11.82 1.81 -9.78
CA SER A 93 -12.35 2.87 -10.64
C SER A 93 -13.16 2.35 -11.83
N ALA A 94 -13.10 1.03 -12.10
CA ALA A 94 -13.93 0.31 -13.07
C ALA A 94 -15.33 0.00 -12.52
#